data_AF-F0NFC5-F1
#
_entry.id   AF-F0NFC5-F1
#
_cell.length_a   1.000
_cell.length_b   1.000
_cell.length_c   1.000
_cell.angle_alpha   90.00
_cell.angle_beta   90.00
_cell.angle_gamma   90.00
#
_symmetry.space_group_name_H-M   'P 1'
#
loop_
_entity.id
_entity.type
_entity.pdbx_description
1 polymer ?
#
loop_
_entity_poly.entity_id
_entity_poly.type
_entity_poly.pdbx_seq_one_letter_code
_entity_poly.pdbx_strand_id
1 'polypeptide(L)'
;MVGGLAKEAGTKSGREKAKRVIIGISGASGTIYGIRTVQFLNELGYETHIIISKSAEKVAQKELGINLIEELKKYSSNIYIQSQIEAAPSSSSFSITSESMIIIPCSIKTLAEIANGIGSNLLSRTALNFIRTNKKLVLVIRETPLGAIELENALKLARLGVLIMPASPAFYILPKTIDEMVNFVVGKALDLLGIKHDIYKRWKG
;
A
#
# COMPACT_ATOMS: atom_id res chain seq x y z
N MET A 1 16.18 0.00 52.72
CA MET A 1 15.26 -0.88 51.98
C MET A 1 14.63 -0.10 50.84
N VAL A 2 15.31 -0.01 49.69
CA VAL A 2 14.68 0.22 48.38
C VAL A 2 15.56 -0.56 47.40
N GLY A 3 15.19 -1.81 47.17
CA GLY A 3 15.88 -2.72 46.27
C GLY A 3 14.83 -3.66 45.70
N GLY A 4 14.62 -3.55 44.40
CA GLY A 4 13.71 -4.43 43.67
C GLY A 4 12.73 -3.65 42.82
N LEU A 5 13.09 -3.44 41.55
CA LEU A 5 12.26 -3.59 40.36
C LEU A 5 13.11 -3.22 39.13
N ALA A 6 14.18 -3.99 38.92
CA ALA A 6 14.89 -4.07 37.65
C ALA A 6 15.31 -5.52 37.46
N LYS A 7 14.33 -6.40 37.23
CA LYS A 7 14.59 -7.75 36.74
C LYS A 7 13.76 -7.99 35.47
N GLU A 8 14.52 -8.24 34.41
CA GLU A 8 14.17 -9.08 33.26
C GLU A 8 13.23 -8.48 32.21
N ALA A 9 13.70 -7.41 31.54
CA ALA A 9 13.46 -7.26 30.11
C ALA A 9 14.57 -7.99 29.34
N GLY A 10 14.55 -9.32 29.40
CA GLY A 10 15.43 -10.14 28.57
C GLY A 10 15.12 -9.89 27.09
N THR A 11 16.02 -9.22 26.38
CA THR A 11 16.03 -9.09 24.92
C THR A 11 16.36 -10.46 24.31
N LYS A 12 15.38 -11.36 24.33
CA LYS A 12 15.43 -12.60 23.56
C LYS A 12 15.37 -12.27 22.07
N SER A 13 16.47 -12.59 21.38
CA SER A 13 16.66 -12.79 19.94
C SER A 13 16.28 -11.62 19.03
N GLY A 14 17.18 -11.29 18.09
CA GLY A 14 16.86 -10.38 16.99
C GLY A 14 15.52 -10.74 16.38
N ARG A 15 14.53 -9.86 16.52
CA ARG A 15 13.23 -10.04 15.88
C ARG A 15 13.49 -10.12 14.40
N GLU A 16 13.36 -11.32 13.85
CA GLU A 16 13.23 -11.49 12.41
C GLU A 16 12.17 -10.50 11.95
N LYS A 17 12.56 -9.59 11.06
CA LYS A 17 11.71 -8.48 10.65
C LYS A 17 10.46 -9.11 10.04
N ALA A 18 9.31 -8.94 10.69
CA ALA A 18 8.07 -9.53 10.20
C ALA A 18 7.86 -9.12 8.74
N LYS A 19 7.61 -10.10 7.86
CA LYS A 19 7.26 -9.89 6.45
C LYS A 19 5.89 -9.24 6.34
N ARG A 20 5.76 -8.01 6.84
CA ARG A 20 4.49 -7.29 6.95
C ARG A 20 4.42 -6.15 5.97
N VAL A 21 3.37 -6.15 5.13
CA VAL A 21 3.08 -5.07 4.18
C VAL A 21 1.71 -4.49 4.47
N ILE A 22 1.63 -3.17 4.60
CA ILE A 22 0.35 -2.46 4.69
C ILE A 22 -0.09 -2.06 3.28
N ILE A 23 -1.33 -2.36 2.94
CA ILE A 23 -1.90 -2.14 1.60
C ILE A 23 -3.12 -1.23 1.75
N GLY A 24 -3.04 -0.04 1.17
CA GLY A 24 -4.18 0.85 1.02
C GLY A 24 -4.87 0.66 -0.32
N ILE A 25 -6.20 0.52 -0.32
CA ILE A 25 -6.99 0.51 -1.55
C ILE A 25 -7.91 1.72 -1.50
N SER A 26 -7.61 2.72 -2.34
CA SER A 26 -8.37 3.97 -2.39
C SER A 26 -9.28 4.04 -3.62
N GLY A 27 -10.19 5.02 -3.66
CA GLY A 27 -11.23 5.13 -4.68
C GLY A 27 -10.80 5.69 -6.04
N ALA A 28 -9.69 5.23 -6.59
CA ALA A 28 -9.36 5.45 -8.01
C ALA A 28 -9.71 4.18 -8.82
N SER A 29 -9.92 4.31 -10.12
CA SER A 29 -10.14 3.12 -10.99
C SER A 29 -8.92 2.21 -10.96
N GLY A 30 -9.13 0.92 -11.14
CA GLY A 30 -8.09 -0.09 -11.11
C GLY A 30 -8.03 -0.82 -9.77
N THR A 31 -9.18 -1.07 -9.14
CA THR A 31 -9.22 -1.86 -7.89
C THR A 31 -8.57 -3.24 -8.06
N ILE A 32 -8.56 -3.77 -9.29
CA ILE A 32 -7.88 -5.02 -9.64
C ILE A 32 -6.38 -5.01 -9.30
N TYR A 33 -5.69 -3.85 -9.40
CA TYR A 33 -4.29 -3.76 -9.01
C TYR A 33 -4.10 -4.01 -7.51
N GLY A 34 -5.01 -3.49 -6.68
CA GLY A 34 -5.00 -3.72 -5.22
C GLY A 34 -5.25 -5.18 -4.86
N ILE A 35 -6.28 -5.78 -5.45
CA ILE A 35 -6.62 -7.19 -5.24
C ILE A 35 -5.45 -8.09 -5.67
N ARG A 36 -4.91 -7.87 -6.87
CA ARG A 36 -3.81 -8.68 -7.39
C ARG A 36 -2.53 -8.52 -6.56
N THR A 37 -2.27 -7.33 -6.02
CA THR A 37 -1.16 -7.11 -5.08
C THR A 37 -1.32 -7.95 -3.80
N VAL A 38 -2.53 -7.96 -3.22
CA VAL A 38 -2.84 -8.75 -2.02
C VAL A 38 -2.66 -10.24 -2.30
N GLN A 39 -3.17 -10.73 -3.43
CA GLN A 39 -3.03 -12.12 -3.86
C GLN A 39 -1.56 -12.54 -3.92
N PHE A 40 -0.71 -11.81 -4.64
CA PHE A 40 0.71 -12.18 -4.78
C PHE A 40 1.47 -12.08 -3.45
N LEU A 41 1.17 -11.10 -2.60
CA LEU A 41 1.79 -11.00 -1.29
C LEU A 41 1.41 -12.19 -0.40
N ASN A 42 0.15 -12.65 -0.46
CA ASN A 42 -0.28 -13.85 0.23
C ASN A 42 0.47 -15.11 -0.27
N GLU A 43 0.57 -15.29 -1.59
CA GLU A 43 1.32 -16.40 -2.20
C GLU A 43 2.82 -16.40 -1.81
N LEU A 44 3.41 -15.22 -1.63
CA LEU A 44 4.80 -15.05 -1.17
C LEU A 44 4.98 -15.16 0.36
N GLY A 45 3.90 -15.41 1.11
CA GLY A 45 3.93 -15.58 2.56
C GLY A 45 4.11 -14.28 3.36
N TYR A 46 3.69 -13.13 2.82
CA TYR A 46 3.66 -11.87 3.55
C TYR A 46 2.40 -11.74 4.40
N GLU A 47 2.55 -11.25 5.63
CA GLU A 47 1.46 -10.76 6.45
C GLU A 47 0.95 -9.43 5.87
N THR A 48 -0.26 -9.41 5.33
CA THR A 48 -0.84 -8.20 4.74
C THR A 48 -1.84 -7.56 5.69
N HIS A 49 -1.79 -6.23 5.86
CA HIS A 49 -2.81 -5.44 6.55
C HIS A 49 -3.44 -4.48 5.55
N ILE A 50 -4.74 -4.65 5.29
CA ILE A 50 -5.42 -3.98 4.19
C ILE A 50 -6.33 -2.88 4.72
N ILE A 51 -6.20 -1.66 4.20
CA ILE A 51 -7.02 -0.51 4.58
C ILE A 51 -7.81 -0.05 3.36
N ILE A 52 -9.14 -0.11 3.46
CA ILE A 52 -10.06 0.14 2.34
C ILE A 52 -10.77 1.47 2.55
N SER A 53 -10.71 2.33 1.52
CA SER A 53 -11.51 3.55 1.51
C SER A 53 -12.97 3.27 1.14
N LYS A 54 -13.91 4.08 1.63
CA LYS A 54 -15.35 3.96 1.27
C LYS A 54 -15.57 4.03 -0.25
N SER A 55 -14.75 4.82 -0.95
CA SER A 55 -14.86 4.96 -2.41
C SER A 55 -14.30 3.73 -3.14
N ALA A 56 -13.33 3.00 -2.58
CA ALA A 56 -12.78 1.80 -3.20
C ALA A 56 -13.82 0.68 -3.32
N GLU A 57 -14.67 0.49 -2.32
CA GLU A 57 -15.78 -0.49 -2.39
C GLU A 57 -16.74 -0.16 -3.54
N LYS A 58 -17.10 1.13 -3.69
CA LYS A 58 -17.96 1.58 -4.81
C LYS A 58 -17.30 1.37 -6.16
N VAL A 59 -15.99 1.60 -6.26
CA VAL A 59 -15.23 1.38 -7.50
C VAL A 59 -15.16 -0.10 -7.82
N ALA A 60 -14.86 -0.97 -6.84
CA ALA A 60 -14.84 -2.43 -7.03
C ALA A 60 -16.18 -2.96 -7.55
N GLN A 61 -17.29 -2.51 -6.95
CA GLN A 61 -18.62 -2.90 -7.40
C GLN A 61 -18.90 -2.47 -8.85
N LYS A 62 -18.47 -1.26 -9.23
CA LYS A 62 -18.68 -0.73 -10.59
C LYS A 62 -17.80 -1.40 -11.65
N GLU A 63 -16.55 -1.68 -11.31
CA GLU A 63 -15.56 -2.16 -12.28
C GLU A 63 -15.55 -3.67 -12.42
N LEU A 64 -15.81 -4.38 -11.32
CA LEU A 64 -15.63 -5.83 -11.23
C LEU A 64 -16.93 -6.55 -10.83
N GLY A 65 -17.96 -5.83 -10.38
CA GLY A 65 -19.21 -6.43 -9.93
C GLY A 65 -19.11 -7.19 -8.60
N ILE A 66 -18.07 -6.91 -7.80
CA ILE A 66 -17.75 -7.67 -6.58
C ILE A 66 -17.90 -6.86 -5.29
N ASN A 67 -18.12 -7.58 -4.19
CA ASN A 67 -17.85 -7.07 -2.84
C ASN A 67 -16.33 -7.15 -2.56
N LEU A 68 -15.70 -5.98 -2.44
CA LEU A 68 -14.25 -5.88 -2.26
C LEU A 68 -13.75 -6.55 -0.97
N ILE A 69 -14.47 -6.40 0.14
CA ILE A 69 -14.06 -6.97 1.43
C ILE A 69 -14.11 -8.50 1.38
N GLU A 70 -15.19 -9.06 0.82
CA GLU A 70 -15.33 -10.51 0.67
C GLU A 70 -14.26 -11.10 -0.25
N GLU A 71 -13.92 -10.41 -1.33
CA GLU A 71 -12.83 -10.84 -2.22
C GLU A 71 -11.49 -10.88 -1.48
N LEU A 72 -11.18 -9.84 -0.71
CA LEU A 72 -9.90 -9.73 0.00
C LEU A 72 -9.77 -10.70 1.18
N LYS A 73 -10.89 -11.08 1.80
CA LYS A 73 -10.93 -12.08 2.89
C LYS A 73 -10.38 -13.45 2.48
N LYS A 74 -10.34 -13.76 1.18
CA LYS A 74 -9.74 -14.98 0.64
C LYS A 74 -8.22 -15.03 0.86
N TYR A 75 -7.57 -13.88 1.01
CA TYR A 75 -6.11 -13.74 1.02
C TYR A 75 -5.56 -13.11 2.32
N SER A 76 -6.40 -12.43 3.09
CA SER A 76 -5.98 -11.80 4.35
C SER A 76 -7.11 -11.70 5.35
N SER A 77 -6.80 -11.96 6.63
CA SER A 77 -7.71 -11.74 7.75
C SER A 77 -7.66 -10.31 8.31
N ASN A 78 -6.61 -9.54 8.00
CA ASN A 78 -6.37 -8.21 8.57
C ASN A 78 -6.93 -7.12 7.64
N ILE A 79 -8.24 -6.98 7.61
CA ILE A 79 -8.93 -5.98 6.76
C ILE A 79 -9.55 -4.90 7.65
N TYR A 80 -9.27 -3.64 7.30
CA TYR A 80 -9.78 -2.46 7.97
C TYR A 80 -10.49 -1.54 6.98
N ILE A 81 -11.54 -0.90 7.43
CA ILE A 81 -12.17 0.21 6.72
C ILE A 81 -11.59 1.54 7.22
N GLN A 82 -11.53 2.54 6.34
CA GLN A 82 -10.88 3.83 6.63
C GLN A 82 -11.39 4.55 7.89
N SER A 83 -12.62 4.27 8.35
CA SER A 83 -13.21 4.89 9.55
C SER A 83 -12.69 4.30 10.86
N GLN A 84 -12.03 3.14 10.85
CA GLN A 84 -11.49 2.49 12.04
C GLN A 84 -10.18 3.14 12.48
N ILE A 85 -10.21 4.42 12.86
CA ILE A 85 -9.01 5.22 13.14
C ILE A 85 -8.17 4.72 14.32
N GLU A 86 -8.75 3.86 15.16
CA GLU A 86 -8.11 3.25 16.34
C GLU A 86 -7.44 1.91 16.03
N ALA A 87 -7.57 1.39 14.80
CA ALA A 87 -6.94 0.14 14.41
C ALA A 87 -5.42 0.22 14.47
N ALA A 88 -4.75 -0.93 14.64
CA ALA A 88 -3.29 -1.02 14.77
C ALA A 88 -2.49 -0.23 13.71
N PRO A 89 -2.86 -0.19 12.41
CA PRO A 89 -2.16 0.61 11.41
C PRO A 89 -2.11 2.12 11.69
N SER A 90 -2.96 2.66 12.57
CA SER A 90 -2.94 4.07 12.97
C SER A 90 -1.71 4.45 13.83
N SER A 91 -1.00 3.45 14.36
CA SER A 91 0.15 3.63 15.24
C SER A 91 1.48 3.73 14.48
N SER A 92 2.32 4.66 14.90
CA SER A 92 3.70 4.76 14.38
C SER A 92 4.54 3.54 14.76
N SER A 93 4.34 2.95 15.95
CA SER A 93 5.01 1.70 16.36
C SER A 93 4.68 0.53 15.43
N PHE A 94 3.44 0.47 14.96
CA PHE A 94 3.02 -0.51 13.96
C PHE A 94 3.69 -0.27 12.60
N SER A 95 3.85 1.00 12.21
CA SER A 95 4.54 1.39 10.97
C SER A 95 6.04 1.08 11.00
N ILE A 96 6.71 1.31 12.14
CA ILE A 96 8.14 1.03 12.34
C ILE A 96 8.44 -0.46 12.17
N THR A 97 7.57 -1.31 12.71
CA THR A 97 7.70 -2.78 12.66
C THR A 97 7.21 -3.40 11.36
N SER A 98 6.53 -2.63 10.50
CA SER A 98 6.15 -3.06 9.16
C SER A 98 7.30 -2.88 8.17
N GLU A 99 7.36 -3.70 7.13
CA GLU A 99 8.41 -3.60 6.11
C GLU A 99 8.20 -2.37 5.22
N SER A 100 6.97 -2.21 4.73
CA SER A 100 6.59 -1.15 3.79
C SER A 100 5.07 -0.91 3.77
N MET A 101 4.67 0.21 3.18
CA MET A 101 3.29 0.50 2.82
C MET A 101 3.16 0.80 1.33
N ILE A 102 2.07 0.36 0.73
CA ILE A 102 1.67 0.72 -0.62
C ILE A 102 0.22 1.15 -0.64
N ILE A 103 -0.12 2.20 -1.39
CA ILE A 103 -1.52 2.54 -1.72
C ILE A 103 -1.72 2.26 -3.20
N ILE A 104 -2.52 1.23 -3.52
CA ILE A 104 -2.74 0.74 -4.88
C ILE A 104 -4.20 0.30 -5.10
N PRO A 105 -4.98 1.01 -5.95
CA PRO A 105 -4.65 2.30 -6.54
C PRO A 105 -4.75 3.46 -5.52
N CYS A 106 -4.04 4.55 -5.79
CA CYS A 106 -4.05 5.81 -5.05
C CYS A 106 -4.85 6.88 -5.82
N SER A 107 -5.91 7.38 -5.20
CA SER A 107 -6.76 8.46 -5.71
C SER A 107 -6.11 9.81 -5.49
N ILE A 108 -6.44 10.79 -6.33
CA ILE A 108 -5.96 12.17 -6.15
C ILE A 108 -6.37 12.76 -4.81
N LYS A 109 -7.56 12.42 -4.30
CA LYS A 109 -7.98 12.82 -2.96
C LYS A 109 -7.01 12.30 -1.89
N THR A 110 -6.69 11.00 -1.93
CA THR A 110 -5.76 10.38 -0.98
C THR A 110 -4.35 10.96 -1.12
N LEU A 111 -3.89 11.18 -2.36
CA LEU A 111 -2.62 11.86 -2.63
C LEU A 111 -2.57 13.25 -1.99
N ALA A 112 -3.60 14.06 -2.18
CA ALA A 112 -3.69 15.42 -1.64
C ALA A 112 -3.77 15.42 -0.11
N GLU A 113 -4.53 14.53 0.51
CA GLU A 113 -4.58 14.38 1.97
C GLU A 113 -3.18 14.11 2.53
N ILE A 114 -2.45 13.15 1.95
CA ILE A 114 -1.10 12.78 2.42
C ILE A 114 -0.11 13.91 2.17
N ALA A 115 -0.10 14.51 0.97
CA ALA A 115 0.78 15.61 0.60
C ALA A 115 0.63 16.82 1.53
N ASN A 116 -0.57 17.03 2.07
CA ASN A 116 -0.87 18.16 2.96
C ASN A 116 -0.91 17.80 4.44
N GLY A 117 -0.45 16.59 4.83
CA GLY A 117 -0.35 16.21 6.23
C GLY A 117 -1.70 15.90 6.90
N ILE A 118 -2.76 15.69 6.12
CA ILE A 118 -4.13 15.50 6.61
C ILE A 118 -4.39 14.02 6.90
N GLY A 119 -4.43 13.65 8.18
CA GLY A 119 -4.75 12.30 8.65
C GLY A 119 -6.23 12.10 8.95
N SER A 120 -7.13 12.47 8.03
CA SER A 120 -8.59 12.48 8.22
C SER A 120 -9.20 11.08 8.46
N ASN A 121 -8.48 10.01 8.13
CA ASN A 121 -8.94 8.64 8.21
C ASN A 121 -7.76 7.68 8.43
N LEU A 122 -8.04 6.39 8.67
CA LEU A 122 -7.01 5.39 8.92
C LEU A 122 -5.97 5.32 7.80
N LEU A 123 -6.40 5.35 6.53
CA LEU A 123 -5.50 5.20 5.37
C LEU A 123 -4.48 6.36 5.30
N SER A 124 -4.96 7.60 5.33
CA SER A 124 -4.08 8.78 5.29
C SER A 124 -3.22 8.90 6.54
N ARG A 125 -3.77 8.59 7.73
CA ARG A 125 -3.03 8.59 9.00
C ARG A 125 -1.89 7.56 8.98
N THR A 126 -2.13 6.35 8.49
CA THR A 126 -1.09 5.33 8.36
C THR A 126 0.00 5.76 7.37
N ALA A 127 -0.36 6.31 6.21
CA ALA A 127 0.63 6.82 5.25
C ALA A 127 1.53 7.92 5.85
N LEU A 128 0.93 8.86 6.61
CA LEU A 128 1.69 9.89 7.31
C LEU A 128 2.64 9.31 8.37
N ASN A 129 2.28 8.20 9.01
CA ASN A 129 3.20 7.48 9.91
C ASN A 129 4.41 6.93 9.15
N PHE A 130 4.22 6.37 7.95
CA PHE A 130 5.33 5.89 7.13
C PHE A 130 6.27 7.02 6.74
N ILE A 131 5.73 8.19 6.37
CA ILE A 131 6.55 9.37 6.06
C ILE A 131 7.38 9.81 7.28
N ARG A 132 6.75 10.06 8.44
CA ARG A 132 7.46 10.56 9.63
C ARG A 132 8.44 9.56 10.26
N THR A 133 8.22 8.26 10.03
CA THR A 133 9.13 7.19 10.49
C THR A 133 10.17 6.81 9.46
N ASN A 134 10.23 7.55 8.34
CA ASN A 134 11.15 7.32 7.22
C ASN A 134 11.11 5.87 6.72
N LYS A 135 9.88 5.33 6.61
CA LYS A 135 9.60 3.99 6.12
C LYS A 135 9.15 4.05 4.67
N LYS A 136 9.41 2.96 3.95
CA LYS A 136 9.09 2.86 2.52
C LYS A 136 7.58 2.98 2.28
N LEU A 137 7.19 3.98 1.50
CA LEU A 137 5.82 4.24 1.07
C LEU A 137 5.78 4.35 -0.47
N VAL A 138 4.92 3.56 -1.11
CA VAL A 138 4.65 3.63 -2.55
C VAL A 138 3.21 4.11 -2.76
N LEU A 139 3.02 5.11 -3.62
CA LEU A 139 1.69 5.59 -4.03
C LEU A 139 1.49 5.31 -5.51
N VAL A 140 0.55 4.40 -5.81
CA VAL A 140 0.25 3.99 -7.18
C VAL A 140 -0.87 4.85 -7.76
N ILE A 141 -0.54 6.02 -8.28
CA ILE A 141 -1.55 7.00 -8.73
C ILE A 141 -2.25 6.48 -9.99
N ARG A 142 -3.59 6.50 -9.99
CA ARG A 142 -4.39 6.29 -11.20
C ARG A 142 -5.23 7.52 -11.48
N GLU A 143 -4.72 8.39 -12.34
CA GLU A 143 -5.46 9.53 -12.88
C GLU A 143 -4.90 9.95 -14.25
N THR A 144 -5.75 10.47 -15.13
CA THR A 144 -5.33 11.14 -16.37
C THR A 144 -6.45 12.02 -16.92
N PRO A 145 -6.15 13.27 -17.37
CA PRO A 145 -4.86 13.96 -17.28
C PRO A 145 -4.52 14.40 -15.84
N LEU A 146 -3.26 14.76 -15.60
CA LEU A 146 -2.82 15.39 -14.35
C LEU A 146 -2.72 16.90 -14.53
N GLY A 147 -3.30 17.67 -13.60
CA GLY A 147 -3.14 19.11 -13.51
C GLY A 147 -1.96 19.50 -12.61
N ALA A 148 -1.72 20.81 -12.51
CA ALA A 148 -0.63 21.35 -11.68
C ALA A 148 -0.79 20.94 -10.20
N ILE A 149 -2.02 20.90 -9.68
CA ILE A 149 -2.30 20.54 -8.28
C ILE A 149 -1.86 19.10 -7.98
N GLU A 150 -2.21 18.15 -8.85
CA GLU A 150 -1.82 16.75 -8.67
C GLU A 150 -0.30 16.58 -8.78
N LEU A 151 0.30 17.25 -9.76
CA LEU A 151 1.75 17.20 -10.00
C LEU A 151 2.54 17.82 -8.84
N GLU A 152 2.10 18.95 -8.28
CA GLU A 152 2.73 19.58 -7.12
C GLU A 152 2.62 18.69 -5.87
N ASN A 153 1.45 18.10 -5.62
CA ASN A 153 1.27 17.15 -4.51
C ASN A 153 2.18 15.92 -4.67
N ALA A 154 2.24 15.34 -5.88
CA ALA A 154 3.11 14.22 -6.18
C ALA A 154 4.60 14.59 -6.01
N LEU A 155 5.03 15.74 -6.55
CA LEU A 155 6.40 16.23 -6.45
C LEU A 155 6.80 16.49 -4.99
N LYS A 156 5.91 17.09 -4.20
CA LYS A 156 6.13 17.34 -2.77
C LYS A 156 6.42 16.04 -2.04
N LEU A 157 5.61 15.00 -2.26
CA LEU A 157 5.80 13.69 -1.64
C LEU A 157 7.05 12.98 -2.16
N ALA A 158 7.34 13.06 -3.46
CA ALA A 158 8.56 12.51 -4.05
C ALA A 158 9.82 13.09 -3.41
N ARG A 159 9.84 14.41 -3.13
CA ARG A 159 10.94 15.08 -2.41
C ARG A 159 11.10 14.60 -0.96
N LEU A 160 10.07 14.01 -0.35
CA LEU A 160 10.12 13.40 0.97
C LEU A 160 10.52 11.91 0.94
N GLY A 161 10.89 11.37 -0.22
CA GLY A 161 11.27 9.96 -0.37
C GLY A 161 10.09 9.00 -0.56
N VAL A 162 8.87 9.52 -0.74
CA VAL A 162 7.71 8.70 -1.13
C VAL A 162 7.85 8.32 -2.61
N LEU A 163 7.68 7.05 -2.93
CA LEU A 163 7.77 6.56 -4.30
C LEU A 163 6.44 6.78 -5.01
N ILE A 164 6.44 7.68 -6.00
CA ILE A 164 5.27 7.97 -6.82
C ILE A 164 5.32 7.11 -8.08
N MET A 165 4.32 6.25 -8.27
CA MET A 165 4.23 5.34 -9.43
C MET A 165 2.88 5.49 -10.12
N PRO A 166 2.78 6.14 -11.29
CA PRO A 166 1.56 6.09 -12.08
C PRO A 166 1.21 4.66 -12.50
N ALA A 167 -0.07 4.30 -12.51
CA ALA A 167 -0.57 3.04 -13.06
C ALA A 167 -0.54 3.05 -14.61
N SER A 168 0.66 3.07 -15.17
CA SER A 168 0.94 3.16 -16.60
C SER A 168 1.61 1.87 -17.08
N PRO A 169 0.85 0.85 -17.53
CA PRO A 169 1.41 -0.43 -17.96
C PRO A 169 2.28 -0.27 -19.21
N ALA A 170 3.36 -1.05 -19.30
CA ALA A 170 4.25 -0.99 -20.45
C ALA A 170 3.82 -1.95 -21.57
N PHE A 171 4.04 -1.52 -22.81
CA PHE A 171 3.77 -2.30 -24.02
C PHE A 171 4.98 -3.07 -24.53
N TYR A 172 6.17 -2.80 -24.00
CA TYR A 172 7.39 -3.51 -24.40
C TYR A 172 7.39 -5.00 -24.02
N ILE A 173 6.49 -5.41 -23.13
CA ILE A 173 6.29 -6.84 -22.79
C ILE A 173 5.38 -7.55 -23.80
N LEU A 174 4.88 -6.84 -24.82
CA LEU A 174 3.93 -7.32 -25.82
C LEU A 174 2.71 -8.04 -25.20
N PRO A 175 1.99 -7.37 -24.28
CA PRO A 175 0.95 -8.03 -23.50
C PRO A 175 -0.16 -8.56 -24.42
N LYS A 176 -0.60 -9.79 -24.15
CA LYS A 176 -1.70 -10.46 -24.85
C LYS A 176 -3.03 -10.37 -24.12
N THR A 177 -2.99 -10.04 -22.83
CA THR A 177 -4.17 -9.95 -21.97
C THR A 177 -4.12 -8.71 -21.09
N ILE A 178 -5.29 -8.29 -20.61
CA ILE A 178 -5.40 -7.24 -19.58
C ILE A 178 -4.66 -7.67 -18.31
N ASP A 179 -4.73 -8.95 -17.95
CA ASP A 179 -4.04 -9.50 -16.79
C ASP A 179 -2.52 -9.33 -16.85
N GLU A 180 -1.90 -9.44 -18.03
CA GLU A 180 -0.47 -9.17 -18.19
C GLU A 180 -0.14 -7.69 -17.97
N MET A 181 -1.02 -6.77 -18.38
CA MET A 181 -0.87 -5.34 -18.08
C MET A 181 -1.07 -5.05 -16.58
N VAL A 182 -2.03 -5.72 -15.93
CA VAL A 182 -2.24 -5.66 -14.49
C VAL A 182 -1.00 -6.14 -13.74
N ASN A 183 -0.51 -7.32 -14.11
CA ASN A 183 0.69 -7.93 -13.55
C ASN A 183 1.94 -7.06 -13.72
N PHE A 184 2.06 -6.34 -14.83
CA PHE A 184 3.16 -5.39 -15.00
C PHE A 184 3.14 -4.28 -13.94
N VAL A 185 1.99 -3.62 -13.74
CA VAL A 185 1.88 -2.53 -12.75
C VAL A 185 2.10 -3.07 -11.34
N VAL A 186 1.48 -4.19 -10.99
CA VAL A 186 1.65 -4.84 -9.68
C VAL A 186 3.11 -5.24 -9.46
N GLY A 187 3.75 -5.85 -10.46
CA GLY A 187 5.15 -6.22 -10.38
C GLY A 187 6.09 -5.03 -10.23
N LYS A 188 5.87 -3.92 -10.95
CA LYS A 188 6.63 -2.69 -10.74
C LYS A 188 6.43 -2.13 -9.34
N ALA A 189 5.21 -2.19 -8.80
CA ALA A 189 4.94 -1.82 -7.42
C ALA A 189 5.73 -2.70 -6.42
N LEU A 190 5.71 -4.01 -6.59
CA LEU A 190 6.45 -4.95 -5.74
C LEU A 190 7.97 -4.77 -5.84
N ASP A 191 8.50 -4.50 -7.04
CA ASP A 191 9.90 -4.12 -7.26
C ASP A 191 10.28 -2.87 -6.45
N LEU A 192 9.44 -1.82 -6.46
CA LEU A 192 9.66 -0.61 -5.65
C LEU A 192 9.66 -0.92 -4.14
N LEU A 193 8.80 -1.85 -3.70
CA LEU A 193 8.79 -2.36 -2.34
C LEU A 193 10.05 -3.18 -2.00
N GLY A 194 10.83 -3.62 -3.00
CA GLY A 194 12.02 -4.45 -2.82
C GLY A 194 11.68 -5.93 -2.62
N ILE A 195 10.49 -6.34 -3.03
CA ILE A 195 9.96 -7.69 -2.88
C ILE A 195 10.36 -8.49 -4.12
N LYS A 196 10.98 -9.65 -3.94
CA LYS A 196 11.37 -10.52 -5.06
C LYS A 196 10.17 -11.31 -5.57
N HIS A 197 9.97 -11.33 -6.88
CA HIS A 197 8.90 -12.05 -7.56
C HIS A 197 9.21 -12.21 -9.06
N ASP A 198 8.37 -12.99 -9.74
CA ASP A 198 8.43 -13.33 -11.18
C ASP A 198 7.11 -13.05 -11.94
N ILE A 199 6.17 -12.32 -11.32
CA ILE A 199 4.84 -11.93 -11.87
C ILE A 199 4.83 -11.34 -13.30
N TYR A 200 5.93 -10.71 -13.75
CA TYR A 200 6.02 -10.09 -15.07
C TYR A 200 7.42 -10.25 -15.67
N LYS A 201 7.49 -10.20 -17.00
CA LYS A 201 8.76 -10.26 -17.73
C LYS A 201 9.53 -8.95 -17.55
N ARG A 202 10.70 -9.04 -16.90
CA ARG A 202 11.64 -7.92 -16.80
C ARG A 202 12.24 -7.60 -18.18
N TRP A 203 12.47 -6.32 -18.44
CA TRP A 203 13.24 -5.88 -19.60
C TRP A 203 14.68 -6.41 -19.51
N LYS A 204 15.20 -6.97 -20.61
CA LYS A 204 16.55 -7.55 -20.68
C LYS A 204 17.51 -6.82 -21.63
N GLY A 205 17.07 -5.73 -22.27
CA GLY A 205 17.80 -5.10 -23.37
C GLY A 205 17.32 -5.61 -24.71
#